data_AF-A0A6G1I3R6-F1
#
_entry.id   AF-A0A6G1I3R6-F1
#
_cell.length_a   1.000
_cell.length_b   1.000
_cell.length_c   1.000
_cell.angle_alpha   90.00
_cell.angle_beta   90.00
_cell.angle_gamma   90.00
#
_symmetry.space_group_name_H-M   'P 1'
#
loop_
_entity.id
_entity.type
_entity.pdbx_description
1 polymer ?
#
loop_
_entity_poly.entity_id
_entity_poly.type
_entity_poly.pdbx_seq_one_letter_code
_entity_poly.pdbx_strand_id
1 'polypeptide(L)'
;MASPRPRSRSSALRLTTAAAALLSLARPVAGFNCSQPPIYVDIHSRVTSPKAEFLYGSFIGLGSPAQNQSLWPSLSQNETSFAARSFCERSAVADCERVEGGNVDGNLSTTWKTDEDYRPRDARRDALYGTDTLHLYTHYFDPSPAWQTSLENFTTSLVNSGSSRPGIVGIGSQSTLLARLYQLGLIAGRTYSLYIGSGMDRAGGTVNGSNVFGGYDSGRFKGPVHTYPMDLKSADYLPVTVADIVLEDAAHGLGKRSIMNGGVPFEARITTDQYPMRLPAGVTRNFADLLEGEASGESDGSLMLQKPFNGSMTIRLSDGFSVTLPADVVRNASNLSPVEQAQNANYTGPYYLSTAWLSEVYLMLDFEGAQFHLAQALPHGKYVMPRTFCPNSVPVPYGYRTGISRFVATGMIGAVIGGVIGGIALVLAVLAVCVVWRREKARKRAETEWMAVGGGEKPRRGFLGIGRRRGGQDVEMRDVGAEKLRKGSSDSDFTTHSRR
;
A
#
# COMPACT_ATOMS: atom_id res chain seq x y z
N MET A 1 34.70 -12.42 70.42
CA MET A 1 36.16 -12.67 70.39
C MET A 1 36.54 -12.92 68.94
N ALA A 2 37.52 -12.30 68.30
CA ALA A 2 38.38 -11.18 68.63
C ALA A 2 38.84 -10.56 67.29
N SER A 3 38.86 -9.22 67.24
CA SER A 3 39.64 -8.45 66.27
C SER A 3 41.14 -8.64 66.55
N PRO A 4 42.03 -8.42 65.56
CA PRO A 4 42.80 -7.18 65.63
C PRO A 4 43.11 -6.51 64.26
N ARG A 5 43.05 -5.18 64.28
CA ARG A 5 43.75 -4.20 63.42
C ARG A 5 45.25 -4.10 63.81
N PRO A 6 46.09 -3.15 63.33
CA PRO A 6 46.32 -2.54 61.99
C PRO A 6 47.84 -2.52 61.64
N ARG A 7 48.23 -2.08 60.43
CA ARG A 7 49.49 -1.33 60.24
C ARG A 7 49.38 -0.25 59.17
N SER A 8 49.99 0.87 59.51
CA SER A 8 49.97 2.20 58.87
C SER A 8 51.26 2.46 58.11
N ARG A 9 51.25 3.55 57.29
CA ARG A 9 52.34 4.29 56.59
C ARG A 9 52.31 4.07 55.08
N SER A 10 52.51 5.07 54.22
CA SER A 10 52.74 6.51 54.40
C SER A 10 52.42 7.21 53.07
N SER A 11 52.10 8.48 53.20
CA SER A 11 51.83 9.47 52.16
C SER A 11 52.93 9.61 51.10
N ALA A 12 52.55 9.75 49.83
CA ALA A 12 53.34 10.45 48.83
C ALA A 12 52.41 11.16 47.82
N LEU A 13 52.34 12.46 48.04
CA LEU A 13 51.85 13.54 47.19
C LEU A 13 52.32 13.38 45.72
N ARG A 14 51.39 13.31 44.76
CA ARG A 14 51.63 13.76 43.38
C ARG A 14 50.42 14.53 42.87
N LEU A 15 50.54 15.84 43.02
CA LEU A 15 49.69 16.87 42.45
C LEU A 15 50.25 17.18 41.06
N THR A 16 49.67 16.65 39.99
CA THR A 16 49.86 17.17 38.61
C THR A 16 48.78 16.62 37.69
N THR A 17 48.28 17.49 36.80
CA THR A 17 47.47 17.23 35.60
C THR A 17 45.99 16.83 35.76
N ALA A 18 45.18 17.77 36.25
CA ALA A 18 43.72 17.78 36.05
C ALA A 18 43.37 18.87 35.00
N ALA A 19 43.61 18.62 33.71
CA ALA A 19 43.22 19.54 32.63
C ALA A 19 43.12 18.90 31.22
N ALA A 20 42.87 17.59 31.10
CA ALA A 20 42.83 16.92 29.79
C ALA A 20 41.79 15.78 29.68
N ALA A 21 40.60 15.92 30.26
CA ALA A 21 39.57 14.87 30.22
C ALA A 21 38.12 15.40 30.05
N LEU A 22 37.94 16.47 29.26
CA LEU A 22 36.62 17.07 28.95
C LEU A 22 36.33 17.17 27.44
N LEU A 23 37.11 16.51 26.59
CA LEU A 23 37.04 16.61 25.11
C LEU A 23 36.58 15.31 24.41
N SER A 24 35.96 14.35 25.12
CA SER A 24 35.84 12.97 24.58
C SER A 24 34.44 12.35 24.56
N LEU A 25 33.34 13.10 24.57
CA LEU A 25 31.98 12.52 24.44
C LEU A 25 31.01 13.27 23.53
N ALA A 26 31.46 14.23 22.73
CA ALA A 26 30.69 14.65 21.57
C ALA A 26 30.87 13.59 20.48
N ARG A 27 30.15 12.46 20.57
CA ARG A 27 29.94 11.61 19.40
C ARG A 27 29.31 12.53 18.36
N PRO A 28 29.89 12.71 17.16
CA PRO A 28 29.17 13.37 16.09
C PRO A 28 27.89 12.56 15.92
N VAL A 29 26.76 13.16 16.29
CA VAL A 29 25.47 12.66 15.84
C VAL A 29 25.53 12.93 14.34
N ALA A 30 26.03 11.96 13.58
CA ALA A 30 25.97 12.02 12.13
C ALA A 30 24.50 12.21 11.81
N GLY A 31 24.14 13.44 11.41
CA GLY A 31 22.76 13.77 11.12
C GLY A 31 22.26 12.81 10.06
N PHE A 32 21.13 12.15 10.31
CA PHE A 32 20.49 11.33 9.29
C PHE A 32 20.21 12.20 8.06
N ASN A 33 20.51 11.68 6.86
CA ASN A 33 20.24 12.41 5.64
C ASN A 33 18.75 12.35 5.28
N CYS A 34 17.96 13.13 6.02
CA CYS A 34 16.52 13.24 5.86
C CYS A 34 16.07 13.86 4.52
N SER A 35 17.00 14.27 3.65
CA SER A 35 16.65 14.69 2.29
C SER A 35 16.50 13.51 1.32
N GLN A 36 16.94 12.31 1.71
CA GLN A 36 16.82 11.12 0.86
C GLN A 36 15.34 10.74 0.71
N PRO A 37 14.79 10.66 -0.51
CA PRO A 37 13.40 10.28 -0.72
C PRO A 37 13.16 8.82 -0.32
N PRO A 38 11.96 8.48 0.14
CA PRO A 38 11.61 7.10 0.42
C PRO A 38 11.35 6.30 -0.87
N ILE A 39 11.39 4.98 -0.76
CA ILE A 39 11.01 4.07 -1.85
C ILE A 39 9.64 3.50 -1.55
N TYR A 40 8.65 3.84 -2.37
CA TYR A 40 7.30 3.28 -2.29
C TYR A 40 7.17 2.05 -3.17
N VAL A 41 6.61 0.96 -2.65
CA VAL A 41 6.28 -0.25 -3.40
C VAL A 41 4.82 -0.61 -3.13
N ASP A 42 4.03 -0.78 -4.19
CA ASP A 42 2.62 -1.15 -4.08
C ASP A 42 2.45 -2.61 -3.66
N ILE A 43 1.41 -2.86 -2.86
CA ILE A 43 0.94 -4.21 -2.52
C ILE A 43 -0.42 -4.41 -3.16
N HIS A 44 -0.52 -5.33 -4.11
CA HIS A 44 -1.79 -5.67 -4.75
C HIS A 44 -1.70 -6.97 -5.52
N SER A 45 -2.83 -7.38 -6.07
CA SER A 45 -2.92 -8.55 -6.92
C SER A 45 -2.39 -8.23 -8.32
N ARG A 46 -1.33 -8.93 -8.75
CA ARG A 46 -0.78 -8.83 -10.11
C ARG A 46 -0.47 -10.20 -10.69
N VAL A 47 -0.49 -10.23 -12.01
CA VAL A 47 0.03 -11.33 -12.83
C VAL A 47 1.52 -11.47 -12.59
N THR A 48 1.93 -12.57 -11.97
CA THR A 48 3.35 -12.93 -11.86
C THR A 48 3.87 -13.57 -13.15
N SER A 49 5.18 -13.53 -13.37
CA SER A 49 5.82 -14.24 -14.48
C SER A 49 6.60 -15.44 -13.92
N PRO A 50 6.53 -16.64 -14.54
CA PRO A 50 5.96 -16.95 -15.86
C PRO A 50 4.51 -17.48 -15.85
N LYS A 51 3.97 -17.86 -14.69
CA LYS A 51 2.59 -18.35 -14.56
C LYS A 51 1.69 -17.15 -14.32
N ALA A 52 0.76 -16.89 -15.24
CA ALA A 52 -0.08 -15.70 -15.26
C ALA A 52 -1.17 -15.70 -14.16
N GLU A 53 -0.76 -15.84 -12.90
CA GLU A 53 -1.60 -15.89 -11.72
C GLU A 53 -1.60 -14.56 -10.99
N PHE A 54 -2.76 -14.21 -10.44
CA PHE A 54 -2.99 -12.97 -9.71
C PHE A 54 -2.68 -13.19 -8.23
N LEU A 55 -1.48 -12.74 -7.82
CA LEU A 55 -0.97 -12.93 -6.46
C LEU A 55 -0.87 -11.60 -5.74
N TYR A 56 -1.38 -11.54 -4.50
CA TYR A 56 -1.35 -10.35 -3.67
C TYR A 56 -0.03 -10.23 -2.92
N GLY A 57 0.74 -9.19 -3.21
CA GLY A 57 2.02 -8.95 -2.55
C GLY A 57 2.71 -7.70 -3.05
N SER A 58 3.90 -7.46 -2.50
CA SER A 58 4.81 -6.39 -2.88
C SER A 58 5.37 -6.67 -4.27
N PHE A 59 5.19 -5.73 -5.21
CA PHE A 59 5.64 -5.94 -6.58
C PHE A 59 7.17 -5.79 -6.69
N ILE A 60 7.87 -6.92 -6.76
CA ILE A 60 9.34 -7.00 -6.69
C ILE A 60 9.86 -8.00 -7.73
N GLY A 61 10.91 -7.63 -8.45
CA GLY A 61 11.56 -8.48 -9.44
C GLY A 61 12.94 -8.96 -9.00
N LEU A 62 13.37 -10.11 -9.55
CA LEU A 62 14.73 -10.62 -9.39
C LEU A 62 15.36 -10.94 -10.75
N GLY A 63 16.62 -10.57 -10.93
CA GLY A 63 17.45 -11.00 -12.05
C GLY A 63 17.51 -10.06 -13.25
N SER A 64 18.32 -10.45 -14.24
CA SER A 64 18.47 -9.75 -15.52
C SER A 64 18.35 -10.73 -16.69
N PRO A 65 17.22 -10.74 -17.45
CA PRO A 65 16.05 -9.87 -17.31
C PRO A 65 15.28 -10.11 -16.00
N ALA A 66 14.57 -9.07 -15.54
CA ALA A 66 13.81 -9.12 -14.30
C ALA A 66 12.62 -10.09 -14.38
N GLN A 67 12.52 -10.97 -13.38
CA GLN A 67 11.41 -11.89 -13.17
C GLN A 67 10.51 -11.35 -12.06
N ASN A 68 9.36 -10.78 -12.43
CA ASN A 68 8.49 -10.03 -11.51
C ASN A 68 7.57 -10.93 -10.69
N GLN A 69 7.55 -10.69 -9.38
CA GLN A 69 6.86 -11.48 -8.36
C GLN A 69 6.02 -10.59 -7.44
N SER A 70 5.14 -11.23 -6.66
CA SER A 70 4.30 -10.59 -5.63
C SER A 70 4.70 -11.14 -4.26
N LEU A 71 5.63 -10.45 -3.57
CA LEU A 71 6.22 -10.95 -2.32
C LEU A 71 5.46 -10.47 -1.08
N TRP A 72 5.15 -11.37 -0.16
CA TRP A 72 4.49 -11.06 1.10
C TRP A 72 5.45 -10.36 2.09
N PRO A 73 5.11 -9.20 2.66
CA PRO A 73 5.95 -8.58 3.68
C PRO A 73 5.88 -9.38 4.99
N SER A 74 6.99 -9.98 5.42
CA SER A 74 7.09 -10.69 6.71
C SER A 74 7.76 -9.81 7.74
N LEU A 75 7.09 -9.64 8.88
CA LEU A 75 7.63 -8.92 10.03
C LEU A 75 8.59 -9.78 10.86
N SER A 76 8.62 -11.10 10.69
CA SER A 76 9.48 -12.01 11.48
C SER A 76 10.75 -12.44 10.73
N GLN A 77 10.70 -12.50 9.39
CA GLN A 77 11.84 -12.92 8.56
C GLN A 77 12.73 -11.75 8.20
N ASN A 78 14.04 -11.94 8.27
CA ASN A 78 15.04 -10.91 7.96
C ASN A 78 15.46 -10.94 6.48
N GLU A 79 15.35 -12.10 5.83
CA GLU A 79 15.78 -12.33 4.47
C GLU A 79 14.62 -12.20 3.48
N THR A 80 14.86 -11.51 2.37
CA THR A 80 13.97 -11.58 1.21
C THR A 80 14.21 -12.91 0.50
N SER A 81 13.13 -13.64 0.22
CA SER A 81 13.20 -14.97 -0.39
C SER A 81 12.18 -15.13 -1.52
N PHE A 82 12.54 -15.95 -2.50
CA PHE A 82 11.72 -16.26 -3.68
C PHE A 82 11.48 -17.75 -3.76
N ALA A 83 10.35 -18.16 -4.32
CA ALA A 83 10.14 -19.55 -4.70
C ALA A 83 10.99 -19.86 -5.93
N ALA A 84 11.76 -20.95 -5.89
CA ALA A 84 12.36 -21.45 -7.11
C ALA A 84 11.28 -22.10 -7.98
N ARG A 85 11.51 -22.17 -9.29
CA ARG A 85 10.59 -22.84 -10.24
C ARG A 85 10.15 -24.25 -9.83
N SER A 86 11.03 -25.01 -9.16
CA SER A 86 10.75 -26.38 -8.70
C SER A 86 10.10 -26.47 -7.32
N PHE A 87 9.82 -25.34 -6.66
CA PHE A 87 9.34 -25.31 -5.28
C PHE A 87 8.04 -26.11 -5.11
N CYS A 88 6.99 -25.78 -5.87
CA CYS A 88 5.70 -26.47 -5.74
C CYS A 88 5.72 -27.94 -6.13
N GLU A 89 6.68 -28.40 -6.93
CA GLU A 89 6.87 -29.82 -7.23
C GLU A 89 7.40 -30.61 -6.02
N ARG A 90 8.00 -29.92 -5.04
CA ARG A 90 8.71 -30.50 -3.89
C ARG A 90 8.25 -29.91 -2.56
N SER A 91 7.11 -29.25 -2.55
CA SER A 91 6.56 -28.56 -1.38
C SER A 91 5.38 -29.33 -0.79
N ALA A 92 5.24 -29.26 0.54
CA ALA A 92 4.06 -29.78 1.24
C ALA A 92 2.99 -28.69 1.46
N VAL A 93 3.21 -27.48 0.92
CA VAL A 93 2.31 -26.35 1.09
C VAL A 93 1.04 -26.56 0.24
N ALA A 94 -0.12 -26.55 0.90
CA ALA A 94 -1.42 -26.59 0.23
C ALA A 94 -1.60 -25.35 -0.68
N ASP A 95 -2.16 -25.56 -1.87
CA ASP A 95 -2.35 -24.53 -2.89
C ASP A 95 -1.08 -23.73 -3.18
N CYS A 96 0.06 -24.42 -3.24
CA CYS A 96 1.39 -23.84 -3.34
C CYS A 96 1.50 -22.73 -4.39
N GLU A 97 0.93 -22.94 -5.59
CA GLU A 97 0.98 -21.97 -6.70
C GLU A 97 0.37 -20.62 -6.31
N ARG A 98 -0.66 -20.62 -5.47
CA ARG A 98 -1.36 -19.41 -5.01
C ARG A 98 -0.68 -18.68 -3.85
N VAL A 99 0.26 -19.33 -3.16
CA VAL A 99 0.86 -18.79 -1.92
C VAL A 99 2.37 -18.59 -2.01
N GLU A 100 3.00 -18.99 -3.11
CA GLU A 100 4.45 -18.85 -3.32
C GLU A 100 4.89 -17.45 -3.75
N GLY A 101 3.94 -16.57 -4.11
CA GLY A 101 4.23 -15.21 -4.60
C GLY A 101 4.76 -15.17 -6.04
N GLY A 102 4.65 -16.29 -6.75
CA GLY A 102 5.24 -16.58 -8.06
C GLY A 102 6.62 -17.24 -7.92
N ASN A 103 7.25 -17.60 -9.04
CA ASN A 103 8.51 -18.35 -9.02
C ASN A 103 9.59 -17.76 -9.94
N VAL A 104 10.84 -18.01 -9.54
CA VAL A 104 12.05 -17.54 -10.21
C VAL A 104 12.86 -18.71 -10.72
N ASP A 105 13.37 -18.59 -11.95
CA ASP A 105 14.37 -19.48 -12.52
C ASP A 105 15.72 -18.75 -12.55
N GLY A 106 16.61 -19.09 -11.61
CA GLY A 106 17.93 -18.47 -11.51
C GLY A 106 18.77 -18.61 -12.79
N ASN A 107 18.52 -19.64 -13.61
CA ASN A 107 19.25 -19.85 -14.86
C ASN A 107 18.86 -18.85 -15.96
N LEU A 108 17.71 -18.21 -15.84
CA LEU A 108 17.27 -17.18 -16.78
C LEU A 108 17.90 -15.80 -16.49
N SER A 109 18.47 -15.61 -15.29
CA SER A 109 19.16 -14.38 -14.92
C SER A 109 20.63 -14.45 -15.27
N THR A 110 21.12 -13.52 -16.09
CA THR A 110 22.54 -13.41 -16.43
C THR A 110 23.39 -12.83 -15.30
N THR A 111 22.75 -12.32 -14.24
CA THR A 111 23.40 -11.70 -13.08
C THR A 111 23.33 -12.57 -11.82
N TRP A 112 22.61 -13.70 -11.84
CA TRP A 112 22.56 -14.64 -10.72
C TRP A 112 23.93 -15.25 -10.44
N LYS A 113 24.34 -15.22 -9.17
CA LYS A 113 25.54 -15.90 -8.67
C LYS A 113 25.22 -16.62 -7.38
N THR A 114 25.37 -17.93 -7.38
CA THR A 114 25.24 -18.74 -6.16
C THR A 114 26.34 -18.38 -5.16
N ASP A 115 25.98 -18.33 -3.89
CA ASP A 115 26.89 -18.11 -2.76
C ASP A 115 26.65 -19.21 -1.71
N GLU A 116 27.49 -20.23 -1.72
CA GLU A 116 27.41 -21.38 -0.81
C GLU A 116 27.95 -21.06 0.59
N ASP A 117 28.76 -20.00 0.71
CA ASP A 117 29.38 -19.58 1.97
C ASP A 117 28.50 -18.61 2.76
N TYR A 118 27.43 -18.08 2.12
CA TYR A 118 26.49 -17.19 2.76
C TYR A 118 25.87 -17.81 4.02
N ARG A 119 25.82 -17.03 5.09
CA ARG A 119 25.20 -17.40 6.36
C ARG A 119 23.90 -16.62 6.52
N PRO A 120 22.73 -17.25 6.30
CA PRO A 120 21.46 -16.54 6.41
C PRO A 120 21.20 -16.10 7.85
N ARG A 121 20.51 -14.96 7.99
CA ARG A 121 20.03 -14.52 9.30
C ARG A 121 18.86 -15.36 9.81
N ASP A 122 18.07 -15.89 8.89
CA ASP A 122 16.95 -16.77 9.18
C ASP A 122 17.38 -18.23 9.12
N ALA A 123 16.88 -19.06 10.04
CA ALA A 123 17.20 -20.48 10.10
C ALA A 123 16.45 -21.28 9.02
N ARG A 124 16.91 -21.20 7.76
CA ARG A 124 16.32 -21.93 6.62
C ARG A 124 17.35 -22.82 5.92
N ARG A 125 17.04 -24.11 5.75
CA ARG A 125 17.96 -25.16 5.23
C ARG A 125 17.65 -25.62 3.80
N ASP A 126 16.48 -25.29 3.30
CA ASP A 126 15.86 -25.74 2.03
C ASP A 126 15.95 -24.68 0.92
N ALA A 127 16.90 -23.75 1.04
CA ALA A 127 17.09 -22.65 0.10
C ALA A 127 18.51 -22.62 -0.48
N LEU A 128 18.60 -22.25 -1.76
CA LEU A 128 19.84 -21.89 -2.43
C LEU A 128 20.08 -20.40 -2.22
N TYR A 129 21.23 -20.03 -1.67
CA TYR A 129 21.60 -18.63 -1.46
C TYR A 129 22.46 -18.11 -2.61
N GLY A 130 22.32 -16.83 -2.90
CA GLY A 130 23.07 -16.18 -3.97
C GLY A 130 22.80 -14.69 -4.02
N THR A 131 23.49 -14.03 -4.93
CA THR A 131 23.31 -12.61 -5.22
C THR A 131 22.74 -12.41 -6.61
N ASP A 132 21.86 -11.43 -6.74
CA ASP A 132 21.35 -10.98 -8.04
C ASP A 132 20.93 -9.50 -8.00
N THR A 133 20.35 -8.99 -9.07
CA THR A 133 19.72 -7.66 -9.10
C THR A 133 18.29 -7.75 -8.58
N LEU A 134 18.00 -7.06 -7.48
CA LEU A 134 16.64 -6.91 -6.96
C LEU A 134 15.99 -5.64 -7.51
N HIS A 135 14.77 -5.73 -8.01
CA HIS A 135 14.00 -4.61 -8.56
C HIS A 135 12.81 -4.29 -7.65
N LEU A 136 12.79 -3.09 -7.08
CA LEU A 136 11.64 -2.57 -6.33
C LEU A 136 10.80 -1.69 -7.25
N TYR A 137 9.56 -2.09 -7.52
CA TYR A 137 8.70 -1.35 -8.43
C TYR A 137 7.78 -0.39 -7.69
N THR A 138 7.70 0.83 -8.21
CA THR A 138 6.85 1.90 -7.70
C THR A 138 5.78 2.21 -8.74
N HIS A 139 4.52 2.05 -8.36
CA HIS A 139 3.39 2.42 -9.21
C HIS A 139 2.42 3.34 -8.45
N TYR A 140 2.32 4.58 -8.93
CA TYR A 140 1.43 5.58 -8.32
C TYR A 140 0.04 5.61 -8.96
N PHE A 141 -0.03 5.42 -10.29
CA PHE A 141 -1.26 5.51 -11.07
C PHE A 141 -1.19 4.56 -12.27
N ASP A 142 -2.22 3.73 -12.44
CA ASP A 142 -2.50 3.05 -13.71
C ASP A 142 -2.97 4.12 -14.72
N PRO A 143 -2.36 4.29 -15.92
CA PRO A 143 -1.50 3.35 -16.65
C PRO A 143 -0.03 3.77 -16.80
N SER A 144 0.53 4.53 -15.84
CA SER A 144 1.93 4.98 -15.96
C SER A 144 2.90 3.79 -15.82
N PRO A 145 3.97 3.71 -16.63
CA PRO A 145 4.98 2.68 -16.44
C PRO A 145 5.56 2.78 -15.03
N ALA A 146 5.78 1.64 -14.37
CA ALA A 146 6.36 1.61 -13.04
C ALA A 146 7.76 2.22 -13.05
N TRP A 147 8.07 3.04 -12.04
CA TRP A 147 9.45 3.39 -11.74
C TRP A 147 10.11 2.22 -11.02
N GLN A 148 11.41 2.00 -11.24
CA GLN A 148 12.15 0.93 -10.59
C GLN A 148 13.32 1.48 -9.80
N THR A 149 13.53 0.95 -8.60
CA THR A 149 14.77 1.08 -7.86
C THR A 149 15.48 -0.27 -7.87
N SER A 150 16.66 -0.33 -8.49
CA SER A 150 17.44 -1.56 -8.61
C SER A 150 18.54 -1.63 -7.54
N LEU A 151 18.69 -2.80 -6.93
CA LEU A 151 19.76 -3.10 -5.98
C LEU A 151 20.63 -4.19 -6.59
N GLU A 152 21.78 -3.81 -7.14
CA GLU A 152 22.74 -4.76 -7.67
C GLU A 152 23.46 -5.54 -6.56
N ASN A 153 23.80 -6.79 -6.87
CA ASN A 153 24.45 -7.74 -5.96
C ASN A 153 23.71 -7.85 -4.61
N PHE A 154 22.38 -7.91 -4.66
CA PHE A 154 21.54 -8.13 -3.50
C PHE A 154 21.53 -9.61 -3.15
N THR A 155 21.89 -9.96 -1.91
CA THR A 155 21.83 -11.34 -1.43
C THR A 155 20.38 -11.74 -1.13
N THR A 156 19.97 -12.88 -1.65
CA THR A 156 18.63 -13.45 -1.46
C THR A 156 18.70 -14.98 -1.51
N SER A 157 17.54 -15.63 -1.35
CA SER A 157 17.43 -17.09 -1.36
C SER A 157 16.34 -17.56 -2.31
N LEU A 158 16.65 -18.60 -3.10
CA LEU A 158 15.68 -19.35 -3.90
C LEU A 158 15.30 -20.63 -3.14
N VAL A 159 14.06 -20.72 -2.67
CA VAL A 159 13.56 -21.85 -1.89
C VAL A 159 13.13 -22.96 -2.84
N ASN A 160 13.71 -24.17 -2.71
CA ASN A 160 13.52 -25.26 -3.67
C ASN A 160 12.54 -26.35 -3.21
N SER A 161 12.25 -26.41 -1.92
CA SER A 161 11.35 -27.37 -1.28
C SER A 161 10.97 -26.82 0.10
N GLY A 162 10.04 -27.46 0.80
CA GLY A 162 9.76 -27.14 2.20
C GLY A 162 8.29 -27.15 2.57
N SER A 163 8.01 -26.77 3.82
CA SER A 163 6.66 -26.55 4.34
C SER A 163 6.37 -25.08 4.67
N SER A 164 7.39 -24.21 4.59
CA SER A 164 7.23 -22.77 4.79
C SER A 164 6.94 -22.07 3.46
N ARG A 165 6.08 -21.05 3.49
CA ARG A 165 5.78 -20.22 2.32
C ARG A 165 7.03 -19.40 1.93
N PRO A 166 7.53 -19.51 0.70
CA PRO A 166 8.54 -18.60 0.15
C PRO A 166 7.85 -17.32 -0.33
N GLY A 167 8.54 -16.51 -1.13
CA GLY A 167 7.93 -15.31 -1.72
C GLY A 167 7.74 -14.21 -0.69
N ILE A 168 8.79 -13.90 0.07
CA ILE A 168 8.73 -13.03 1.24
C ILE A 168 9.66 -11.84 1.08
N VAL A 169 9.20 -10.66 1.47
CA VAL A 169 10.04 -9.49 1.74
C VAL A 169 10.41 -9.51 3.22
N GLY A 170 11.69 -9.71 3.53
CA GLY A 170 12.14 -9.81 4.92
C GLY A 170 12.24 -8.45 5.61
N ILE A 171 11.33 -8.16 6.54
CA ILE A 171 11.28 -6.92 7.33
C ILE A 171 11.48 -7.21 8.83
N GLY A 172 12.21 -8.27 9.16
CA GLY A 172 12.62 -8.59 10.53
C GLY A 172 13.53 -7.51 11.15
N SER A 173 13.83 -7.65 12.45
CA SER A 173 14.68 -6.73 13.22
C SER A 173 16.10 -6.55 12.65
N GLN A 174 16.52 -7.48 11.78
CA GLN A 174 17.78 -7.49 11.09
C GLN A 174 17.62 -7.56 9.56
N SER A 175 16.54 -7.00 9.01
CA SER A 175 16.24 -6.98 7.57
C SER A 175 17.47 -6.68 6.70
N THR A 176 17.82 -7.62 5.83
CA THR A 176 18.94 -7.48 4.88
C THR A 176 18.63 -6.46 3.78
N LEU A 177 17.35 -6.35 3.39
CA LEU A 177 16.86 -5.34 2.45
C LEU A 177 17.02 -3.92 2.99
N LEU A 178 16.52 -3.64 4.20
CA LEU A 178 16.65 -2.30 4.81
C LEU A 178 18.12 -1.93 5.04
N ALA A 179 18.93 -2.89 5.50
CA ALA A 179 20.35 -2.68 5.69
C ALA A 179 21.04 -2.30 4.36
N ARG A 180 20.74 -3.01 3.27
CA ARG A 180 21.34 -2.74 1.95
C ARG A 180 20.90 -1.39 1.39
N LEU A 181 19.61 -1.06 1.45
CA LEU A 181 19.09 0.23 1.00
C LEU A 181 19.76 1.40 1.74
N TYR A 182 19.92 1.27 3.06
CA TYR A 182 20.57 2.29 3.87
C TYR A 182 22.07 2.41 3.56
N GLN A 183 22.79 1.29 3.43
CA GLN A 183 24.21 1.27 3.08
C GLN A 183 24.51 1.94 1.73
N LEU A 184 23.60 1.78 0.75
CA LEU A 184 23.70 2.42 -0.56
C LEU A 184 23.28 3.91 -0.54
N GLY A 185 22.85 4.43 0.61
CA GLY A 185 22.34 5.80 0.73
C GLY A 185 21.02 6.02 -0.01
N LEU A 186 20.27 4.96 -0.31
CA LEU A 186 19.01 5.04 -1.04
C LEU A 186 17.83 5.45 -0.15
N ILE A 187 17.95 5.27 1.17
CA ILE A 187 16.98 5.68 2.19
C ILE A 187 17.66 6.43 3.35
N ALA A 188 16.92 7.31 4.04
CA ALA A 188 17.46 8.16 5.10
C ALA A 188 17.87 7.41 6.39
N GLY A 189 17.27 6.25 6.64
CA GLY A 189 17.50 5.40 7.80
C GLY A 189 16.85 4.04 7.60
N ARG A 190 17.12 3.09 8.50
CA ARG A 190 16.41 1.79 8.53
C ARG A 190 15.01 1.98 9.12
N THR A 191 14.17 2.66 8.37
CA THR A 191 12.75 2.89 8.66
C THR A 191 11.90 2.20 7.60
N TYR A 192 10.71 1.75 7.98
CA TYR A 192 9.80 1.04 7.08
C TYR A 192 8.37 1.30 7.50
N SER A 193 7.46 1.44 6.53
CA SER A 193 6.03 1.52 6.83
C SER A 193 5.24 0.53 5.99
N LEU A 194 4.20 -0.04 6.61
CA LEU A 194 3.31 -1.02 6.04
C LEU A 194 1.85 -0.59 6.21
N TYR A 195 1.15 -0.59 5.10
CA TYR A 195 -0.30 -0.75 5.06
C TYR A 195 -0.59 -2.01 4.28
N ILE A 196 -1.03 -3.09 4.93
CA ILE A 196 -1.18 -4.36 4.23
C ILE A 196 -2.35 -4.35 3.25
N GLY A 197 -3.33 -3.46 3.44
CA GLY A 197 -4.54 -3.39 2.61
C GLY A 197 -5.56 -4.50 2.88
N SER A 198 -6.65 -4.48 2.12
CA SER A 198 -7.72 -5.48 2.15
C SER A 198 -7.90 -6.19 0.80
N GLY A 199 -6.93 -6.04 -0.11
CA GLY A 199 -7.00 -6.54 -1.48
C GLY A 199 -6.71 -8.04 -1.64
N MET A 200 -6.40 -8.73 -0.54
CA MET A 200 -6.32 -10.19 -0.51
C MET A 200 -7.72 -10.81 -0.44
N ASP A 201 -7.92 -11.99 -1.05
CA ASP A 201 -9.21 -12.70 -1.09
C ASP A 201 -9.84 -12.83 0.30
N ARG A 202 -9.01 -13.12 1.31
CA ARG A 202 -9.43 -13.32 2.69
C ARG A 202 -10.05 -12.06 3.32
N ALA A 203 -9.62 -10.88 2.89
CA ALA A 203 -10.06 -9.56 3.38
C ALA A 203 -11.08 -8.87 2.45
N GLY A 204 -11.62 -9.58 1.45
CA GLY A 204 -12.67 -9.06 0.57
C GLY A 204 -12.19 -8.41 -0.74
N GLY A 205 -10.87 -8.29 -0.97
CA GLY A 205 -10.31 -7.98 -2.29
C GLY A 205 -10.43 -6.52 -2.75
N THR A 206 -10.65 -5.55 -1.86
CA THR A 206 -11.08 -4.19 -2.27
C THR A 206 -9.98 -3.13 -2.29
N VAL A 207 -8.95 -3.23 -1.43
CA VAL A 207 -7.98 -2.13 -1.24
C VAL A 207 -6.53 -2.59 -1.32
N ASN A 208 -5.78 -2.00 -2.24
CA ASN A 208 -4.34 -2.19 -2.36
C ASN A 208 -3.60 -1.65 -1.13
N GLY A 209 -2.60 -2.40 -0.68
CA GLY A 209 -1.67 -2.00 0.36
C GLY A 209 -0.46 -1.23 -0.19
N SER A 210 0.49 -0.92 0.68
CA SER A 210 1.74 -0.30 0.34
C SER A 210 2.85 -0.62 1.35
N ASN A 211 4.07 -0.73 0.81
CA ASN A 211 5.31 -0.68 1.55
C ASN A 211 5.98 0.67 1.29
N VAL A 212 6.59 1.26 2.31
CA VAL A 212 7.44 2.45 2.14
C VAL A 212 8.75 2.24 2.88
N PHE A 213 9.84 2.03 2.13
CA PHE A 213 11.18 1.89 2.68
C PHE A 213 11.81 3.27 2.88
N GLY A 214 12.39 3.53 4.06
CA GLY A 214 12.95 4.83 4.41
C GLY A 214 11.91 5.92 4.67
N GLY A 215 10.63 5.54 4.76
CA GLY A 215 9.52 6.47 4.66
C GLY A 215 8.21 5.97 5.22
N TYR A 216 7.19 6.81 5.05
CA TYR A 216 5.80 6.49 5.30
C TYR A 216 4.90 7.22 4.29
N ASP A 217 3.71 6.70 4.00
CA ASP A 217 2.72 7.36 3.16
C ASP A 217 1.76 8.18 4.03
N SER A 218 2.00 9.49 4.05
CA SER A 218 1.19 10.43 4.83
C SER A 218 -0.30 10.47 4.42
N GLY A 219 -0.65 10.00 3.21
CA GLY A 219 -2.01 9.94 2.71
C GLY A 219 -2.79 8.67 3.09
N ARG A 220 -2.17 7.73 3.82
CA ARG A 220 -2.72 6.40 4.12
C ARG A 220 -3.11 6.18 5.58
N PHE A 221 -3.02 7.21 6.42
CA PHE A 221 -3.48 7.14 7.80
C PHE A 221 -4.03 8.48 8.28
N LYS A 222 -4.75 8.43 9.40
CA LYS A 222 -5.38 9.59 10.02
C LYS A 222 -5.34 9.48 11.54
N GLY A 223 -5.62 10.60 12.20
CA GLY A 223 -5.70 10.66 13.65
C GLY A 223 -4.32 10.74 14.34
N PRO A 224 -4.30 10.59 15.67
CA PRO A 224 -3.06 10.59 16.43
C PRO A 224 -2.21 9.35 16.10
N VAL A 225 -0.89 9.53 16.14
CA VAL A 225 0.08 8.46 15.99
C VAL A 225 0.52 8.01 17.37
N HIS A 226 0.38 6.72 17.64
CA HIS A 226 0.73 6.09 18.91
C HIS A 226 2.08 5.41 18.80
N THR A 227 2.95 5.56 19.81
CA THR A 227 4.35 5.11 19.77
C THR A 227 4.62 4.05 20.83
N TYR A 228 5.30 2.99 20.44
CA TYR A 228 5.58 1.82 21.28
C TYR A 228 7.05 1.41 21.16
N PRO A 229 7.67 0.88 22.23
CA PRO A 229 9.01 0.33 22.15
C PRO A 229 9.01 -1.01 21.39
N MET A 230 10.07 -1.26 20.62
CA MET A 230 10.34 -2.57 20.01
C MET A 230 11.15 -3.46 20.97
N ASP A 231 10.90 -4.76 20.92
CA ASP A 231 11.68 -5.79 21.60
C ASP A 231 12.59 -6.50 20.59
N LEU A 232 13.66 -5.83 20.16
CA LEU A 232 14.56 -6.32 19.10
C LEU A 232 15.33 -7.61 19.44
N LYS A 233 15.17 -8.14 20.67
CA LYS A 233 15.73 -9.44 21.08
C LYS A 233 14.81 -10.60 20.71
N SER A 234 13.53 -10.32 20.48
CA SER A 234 12.54 -11.29 20.02
C SER A 234 12.46 -11.29 18.49
N ALA A 235 12.12 -12.44 17.90
CA ALA A 235 11.72 -12.50 16.49
C ALA A 235 10.40 -11.73 16.27
N ASP A 236 9.51 -11.79 17.26
CA ASP A 236 8.26 -11.04 17.31
C ASP A 236 8.46 -9.71 18.06
N TYR A 237 9.20 -8.77 17.46
CA TYR A 237 9.71 -7.58 18.16
C TYR A 237 8.69 -6.43 18.35
N LEU A 238 7.41 -6.66 18.07
CA LEU A 238 6.34 -5.65 18.10
C LEU A 238 5.30 -5.93 19.19
N PRO A 239 5.64 -5.71 20.48
CA PRO A 239 4.71 -5.92 21.59
C PRO A 239 3.67 -4.81 21.71
N VAL A 240 2.42 -5.19 21.96
CA VAL A 240 1.33 -4.30 22.35
C VAL A 240 0.53 -4.92 23.49
N THR A 241 -0.12 -4.09 24.31
CA THR A 241 -1.04 -4.58 25.34
C THR A 241 -2.48 -4.31 24.92
N VAL A 242 -3.24 -5.37 24.67
CA VAL A 242 -4.67 -5.30 24.37
C VAL A 242 -5.45 -5.11 25.67
N ALA A 243 -6.16 -4.00 25.77
CA ALA A 243 -6.94 -3.64 26.95
C ALA A 243 -8.41 -4.05 26.83
N ASP A 244 -8.98 -3.97 25.63
CA ASP A 244 -10.36 -4.37 25.39
C ASP A 244 -10.59 -4.84 23.95
N ILE A 245 -11.56 -5.73 23.77
CA ILE A 245 -12.10 -6.09 22.45
C ILE A 245 -13.62 -6.07 22.57
N VAL A 246 -14.25 -5.24 21.74
CA VAL A 246 -15.69 -4.95 21.82
C VAL A 246 -16.36 -5.30 20.51
N LEU A 247 -17.39 -6.14 20.58
CA LEU A 247 -18.32 -6.40 19.49
C LEU A 247 -19.53 -5.47 19.60
N GLU A 248 -19.97 -4.96 18.46
CA GLU A 248 -21.20 -4.17 18.35
C GLU A 248 -22.01 -4.64 17.16
N ASP A 249 -23.18 -5.25 17.39
CA ASP A 249 -24.15 -5.60 16.34
C ASP A 249 -25.57 -5.27 16.82
N ALA A 250 -26.01 -4.05 16.52
CA ALA A 250 -27.35 -3.60 16.87
C ALA A 250 -28.44 -4.27 16.00
N ALA A 251 -28.12 -4.62 14.76
CA ALA A 251 -29.07 -5.22 13.81
C ALA A 251 -29.54 -6.60 14.27
N HIS A 252 -28.68 -7.36 14.95
CA HIS A 252 -28.97 -8.70 15.45
C HIS A 252 -29.04 -8.78 16.99
N GLY A 253 -29.29 -7.64 17.67
CA GLY A 253 -29.60 -7.59 19.09
C GLY A 253 -28.43 -7.86 20.05
N LEU A 254 -27.19 -7.94 19.58
CA LEU A 254 -26.00 -8.11 20.42
C LEU A 254 -25.75 -6.86 21.29
N GLY A 255 -26.04 -5.69 20.74
CA GLY A 255 -25.63 -4.41 21.32
C GLY A 255 -24.11 -4.32 21.41
N LYS A 256 -23.58 -3.46 22.28
CA LYS A 256 -22.14 -3.30 22.54
C LYS A 256 -21.69 -4.21 23.68
N ARG A 257 -20.80 -5.16 23.41
CA ARG A 257 -20.32 -6.18 24.37
C ARG A 257 -18.80 -6.34 24.29
N SER A 258 -18.12 -6.29 25.43
CA SER A 258 -16.72 -6.71 25.53
C SER A 258 -16.64 -8.22 25.54
N ILE A 259 -15.64 -8.79 24.85
CA ILE A 259 -15.32 -10.22 24.86
C ILE A 259 -14.15 -10.57 25.79
N MET A 260 -13.64 -9.59 26.54
CA MET A 260 -12.55 -9.81 27.50
C MET A 260 -13.04 -10.54 28.75
N ASN A 261 -12.24 -11.49 29.26
CA ASN A 261 -12.55 -12.20 30.51
C ASN A 261 -12.38 -11.26 31.72
N GLY A 262 -13.44 -10.60 32.15
CA GLY A 262 -13.40 -9.69 33.29
C GLY A 262 -12.51 -8.46 33.07
N GLY A 263 -12.26 -8.09 31.81
CA GLY A 263 -11.46 -6.91 31.46
C GLY A 263 -9.95 -7.04 31.73
N VAL A 264 -9.42 -8.25 31.89
CA VAL A 264 -7.98 -8.47 32.11
C VAL A 264 -7.21 -8.22 30.80
N PRO A 265 -6.29 -7.23 30.73
CA PRO A 265 -5.48 -6.99 29.56
C PRO A 265 -4.50 -8.15 29.29
N PHE A 266 -4.05 -8.30 28.04
CA PHE A 266 -3.01 -9.27 27.68
C PHE A 266 -2.01 -8.65 26.69
N GLU A 267 -0.76 -9.12 26.74
CA GLU A 267 0.25 -8.77 25.74
C GLU A 267 0.02 -9.58 24.46
N ALA A 268 0.06 -8.92 23.31
CA ALA A 268 0.07 -9.54 22.00
C ALA A 268 1.27 -9.04 21.19
N ARG A 269 1.67 -9.81 20.18
CA ARG A 269 2.67 -9.41 19.19
C ARG A 269 1.98 -9.11 17.86
N ILE A 270 2.51 -8.15 17.11
CA ILE A 270 2.01 -7.84 15.76
C ILE A 270 2.74 -8.75 14.76
N THR A 271 2.00 -9.42 13.88
CA THR A 271 2.58 -10.31 12.85
C THR A 271 1.82 -10.22 11.52
N THR A 272 2.51 -10.50 10.43
CA THR A 272 1.94 -10.73 9.10
C THR A 272 1.96 -12.20 8.67
N ASP A 273 2.50 -13.10 9.50
CA ASP A 273 2.73 -14.50 9.10
C ASP A 273 1.45 -15.36 9.10
N GLN A 274 0.38 -14.87 9.73
CA GLN A 274 -0.94 -15.49 9.69
C GLN A 274 -2.03 -14.45 9.39
N TYR A 275 -3.16 -14.92 8.85
CA TYR A 275 -4.33 -14.07 8.67
C TYR A 275 -5.11 -13.85 9.97
N PRO A 276 -5.64 -14.91 10.63
CA PRO A 276 -6.44 -14.73 11.83
C PRO A 276 -5.60 -14.32 13.03
N MET A 277 -6.21 -13.57 13.93
CA MET A 277 -5.66 -13.20 15.23
C MET A 277 -5.70 -14.39 16.19
N ARG A 278 -4.61 -14.60 16.92
CA ARG A 278 -4.55 -15.59 18.00
C ARG A 278 -4.78 -14.90 19.33
N LEU A 279 -5.95 -15.13 19.94
CA LEU A 279 -6.35 -14.50 21.19
C LEU A 279 -6.29 -15.50 22.37
N PRO A 280 -6.30 -15.02 23.63
CA PRO A 280 -6.40 -15.91 24.79
C PRO A 280 -7.64 -16.80 24.73
N ALA A 281 -7.52 -18.06 25.14
CA ALA A 281 -8.55 -19.08 24.96
C ALA A 281 -9.93 -18.69 25.51
N GLY A 282 -10.01 -17.94 26.62
CA GLY A 282 -11.30 -17.45 27.11
C GLY A 282 -11.87 -16.29 26.28
N VAL A 283 -11.02 -15.41 25.73
CA VAL A 283 -11.46 -14.33 24.84
C VAL A 283 -11.99 -14.91 23.53
N THR A 284 -11.29 -15.89 22.95
CA THR A 284 -11.75 -16.62 21.77
C THR A 284 -13.07 -17.35 22.01
N ARG A 285 -13.23 -18.00 23.17
CA ARG A 285 -14.52 -18.65 23.53
C ARG A 285 -15.65 -17.65 23.63
N ASN A 286 -15.47 -16.52 24.31
CA ASN A 286 -16.51 -15.48 24.39
C ASN A 286 -16.89 -14.96 23.01
N PHE A 287 -15.91 -14.79 22.10
CA PHE A 287 -16.17 -14.41 20.71
C PHE A 287 -17.00 -15.48 19.98
N ALA A 288 -16.59 -16.74 20.07
CA ALA A 288 -17.29 -17.86 19.45
C ALA A 288 -18.71 -18.03 20.01
N ASP A 289 -18.91 -17.92 21.32
CA ASP A 289 -20.21 -18.07 21.97
C ASP A 289 -21.19 -16.97 21.55
N LEU A 290 -20.72 -15.73 21.36
CA LEU A 290 -21.58 -14.60 20.96
C LEU A 290 -21.98 -14.63 19.48
N LEU A 291 -21.13 -15.21 18.62
CA LEU A 291 -21.30 -15.21 17.16
C LEU A 291 -21.54 -16.60 16.57
N GLU A 292 -21.76 -17.61 17.42
CA GLU A 292 -21.92 -19.02 17.03
C GLU A 292 -20.76 -19.49 16.13
N GLY A 293 -19.53 -19.26 16.63
CA GLY A 293 -18.28 -19.58 15.96
C GLY A 293 -17.88 -21.05 16.12
N GLU A 294 -17.60 -21.72 15.02
CA GLU A 294 -17.17 -23.12 14.98
C GLU A 294 -15.83 -23.27 14.26
N ALA A 295 -15.23 -24.46 14.33
CA ALA A 295 -14.04 -24.78 13.55
C ALA A 295 -14.37 -24.75 12.05
N SER A 296 -13.61 -24.00 11.26
CA SER A 296 -13.82 -23.92 9.81
C SER A 296 -13.25 -25.12 9.04
N GLY A 297 -12.24 -25.79 9.59
CA GLY A 297 -11.42 -26.76 8.86
C GLY A 297 -10.33 -26.12 7.99
N GLU A 298 -10.23 -24.79 7.96
CA GLU A 298 -9.16 -24.08 7.25
C GLU A 298 -7.80 -24.33 7.91
N SER A 299 -6.76 -24.39 7.08
CA SER A 299 -5.39 -24.66 7.53
C SER A 299 -4.81 -23.59 8.47
N ASP A 300 -5.36 -22.38 8.44
CA ASP A 300 -4.95 -21.26 9.32
C ASP A 300 -5.71 -21.25 10.67
N GLY A 301 -6.61 -22.22 10.88
CA GLY A 301 -7.37 -22.36 12.12
C GLY A 301 -8.45 -21.30 12.33
N SER A 302 -8.85 -20.56 11.29
CA SER A 302 -9.91 -19.54 11.42
C SER A 302 -11.22 -20.12 11.95
N LEU A 303 -11.97 -19.34 12.73
CA LEU A 303 -13.35 -19.68 13.08
C LEU A 303 -14.30 -19.45 11.89
N MET A 304 -15.36 -20.24 11.79
CA MET A 304 -16.49 -20.02 10.88
C MET A 304 -17.70 -19.55 11.69
N LEU A 305 -18.31 -18.44 11.30
CA LEU A 305 -19.43 -17.83 12.01
C LEU A 305 -20.77 -18.26 11.40
N GLN A 306 -21.57 -19.00 12.17
CA GLN A 306 -22.89 -19.44 11.72
C GLN A 306 -23.90 -18.29 11.72
N LYS A 307 -23.75 -17.36 12.68
CA LYS A 307 -24.64 -16.21 12.80
C LYS A 307 -24.25 -15.11 11.79
N PRO A 308 -25.22 -14.49 11.09
CA PRO A 308 -24.95 -13.27 10.34
C PRO A 308 -24.45 -12.17 11.28
N PHE A 309 -23.45 -11.44 10.81
CA PHE A 309 -22.86 -10.32 11.54
C PHE A 309 -22.95 -9.07 10.66
N ASN A 310 -23.59 -8.02 11.17
CA ASN A 310 -23.72 -6.73 10.50
C ASN A 310 -23.29 -5.60 11.45
N GLY A 311 -22.18 -5.87 12.15
CA GLY A 311 -21.67 -5.05 13.23
C GLY A 311 -20.23 -4.59 13.00
N SER A 312 -19.54 -4.32 14.09
CA SER A 312 -18.10 -4.07 14.08
C SER A 312 -17.40 -4.71 15.27
N MET A 313 -16.10 -4.95 15.13
CA MET A 313 -15.23 -5.38 16.22
C MET A 313 -14.17 -4.31 16.46
N THR A 314 -14.17 -3.71 17.66
CA THR A 314 -13.18 -2.69 18.03
C THR A 314 -12.17 -3.26 19.01
N ILE A 315 -10.89 -3.22 18.66
CA ILE A 315 -9.76 -3.60 19.53
C ILE A 315 -9.14 -2.33 20.08
N ARG A 316 -9.02 -2.24 21.40
CA ARG A 316 -8.41 -1.11 22.11
C ARG A 316 -7.13 -1.54 22.82
N LEU A 317 -6.05 -0.82 22.59
CA LEU A 317 -4.78 -0.97 23.29
C LEU A 317 -4.76 -0.16 24.59
N SER A 318 -3.82 -0.48 25.49
CA SER A 318 -3.73 0.12 26.82
C SER A 318 -3.47 1.63 26.82
N ASP A 319 -2.89 2.18 25.75
CA ASP A 319 -2.62 3.61 25.61
C ASP A 319 -3.78 4.38 24.95
N GLY A 320 -4.89 3.69 24.65
CA GLY A 320 -6.09 4.25 24.05
C GLY A 320 -6.16 4.15 22.53
N PHE A 321 -5.12 3.66 21.85
CA PHE A 321 -5.21 3.38 20.42
C PHE A 321 -6.34 2.37 20.17
N SER A 322 -7.24 2.67 19.24
CA SER A 322 -8.43 1.86 18.97
C SER A 322 -8.61 1.69 17.48
N VAL A 323 -8.87 0.45 17.07
CA VAL A 323 -9.05 0.06 15.66
C VAL A 323 -10.36 -0.70 15.54
N THR A 324 -11.18 -0.30 14.58
CA THR A 324 -12.49 -0.91 14.32
C THR A 324 -12.46 -1.72 13.03
N LEU A 325 -12.65 -3.03 13.13
CA LEU A 325 -12.84 -3.92 11.99
C LEU A 325 -14.31 -3.89 11.56
N PRO A 326 -14.59 -3.67 10.27
CA PRO A 326 -15.95 -3.67 9.74
C PRO A 326 -16.53 -5.10 9.63
N ALA A 327 -17.84 -5.20 9.40
CA ALA A 327 -18.58 -6.47 9.39
C ALA A 327 -17.99 -7.51 8.41
N ASP A 328 -17.59 -7.07 7.23
CA ASP A 328 -17.01 -7.89 6.16
C ASP A 328 -15.62 -8.44 6.51
N VAL A 329 -14.88 -7.77 7.39
CA VAL A 329 -13.63 -8.30 7.94
C VAL A 329 -13.90 -9.27 9.08
N VAL A 330 -14.88 -8.98 9.95
CA VAL A 330 -15.27 -9.86 11.08
C VAL A 330 -15.92 -11.16 10.59
N ARG A 331 -16.64 -11.11 9.47
CA ARG A 331 -17.27 -12.23 8.79
C ARG A 331 -17.19 -12.02 7.27
N ASN A 332 -16.28 -12.73 6.62
CA ASN A 332 -16.14 -12.61 5.17
C ASN A 332 -17.27 -13.33 4.41
N ALA A 333 -17.22 -13.31 3.07
CA ALA A 333 -18.22 -13.94 2.21
C ALA A 333 -18.36 -15.48 2.39
N SER A 334 -17.30 -16.13 2.86
CA SER A 334 -17.28 -17.56 3.23
C SER A 334 -17.61 -17.80 4.70
N ASN A 335 -18.13 -16.79 5.41
CA ASN A 335 -18.42 -16.80 6.84
C ASN A 335 -17.20 -17.00 7.75
N LEU A 336 -16.00 -16.89 7.21
CA LEU A 336 -14.78 -17.09 7.98
C LEU A 336 -14.42 -15.80 8.75
N SER A 337 -14.08 -15.98 10.01
CA SER A 337 -13.72 -14.96 10.98
C SER A 337 -12.24 -14.58 10.90
N PRO A 338 -11.84 -13.38 11.37
CA PRO A 338 -10.44 -13.01 11.55
C PRO A 338 -9.89 -13.50 12.91
N VAL A 339 -10.59 -14.38 13.63
CA VAL A 339 -10.15 -14.95 14.91
C VAL A 339 -9.84 -16.44 14.74
N GLU A 340 -8.66 -16.85 15.21
CA GLU A 340 -8.21 -18.24 15.22
C GLU A 340 -8.98 -19.02 16.30
N GLN A 341 -9.32 -20.27 16.01
CA GLN A 341 -9.89 -21.21 16.98
C GLN A 341 -8.95 -21.34 18.18
N ALA A 342 -9.53 -21.42 19.38
CA ALA A 342 -8.76 -21.63 20.60
C ALA A 342 -8.06 -22.99 20.53
N GLN A 343 -6.73 -23.01 20.53
CA GLN A 343 -5.97 -24.26 20.44
C GLN A 343 -6.24 -25.17 21.65
N ASN A 344 -5.90 -24.70 22.85
CA ASN A 344 -6.22 -25.37 24.11
C ASN A 344 -6.40 -24.35 25.24
N ALA A 345 -7.07 -24.75 26.33
CA ALA A 345 -7.36 -23.86 27.46
C ALA A 345 -6.11 -23.43 28.25
N ASN A 346 -4.99 -24.12 28.07
CA ASN A 346 -3.73 -23.91 28.80
C ASN A 346 -2.69 -23.12 27.98
N TYR A 347 -3.03 -22.67 26.77
CA TYR A 347 -2.11 -21.95 25.91
C TYR A 347 -1.91 -20.54 26.47
N THR A 348 -0.67 -20.21 26.83
CA THR A 348 -0.33 -18.94 27.48
C THR A 348 0.29 -17.91 26.53
N GLY A 349 0.32 -18.20 25.23
CA GLY A 349 0.91 -17.32 24.21
C GLY A 349 2.05 -17.97 23.43
N PRO A 350 2.64 -17.24 22.45
CA PRO A 350 2.34 -15.84 22.12
C PRO A 350 0.93 -15.64 21.55
N TYR A 351 0.34 -14.47 21.84
CA TYR A 351 -0.91 -14.00 21.22
C TYR A 351 -0.58 -13.04 20.09
N TYR A 352 -1.40 -12.99 19.05
CA TYR A 352 -1.10 -12.26 17.83
C TYR A 352 -2.22 -11.33 17.39
N LEU A 353 -1.87 -10.07 17.15
CA LEU A 353 -2.63 -9.17 16.27
C LEU A 353 -2.06 -9.33 14.86
N SER A 354 -2.85 -9.94 14.00
CA SER A 354 -2.39 -10.50 12.73
C SER A 354 -2.76 -9.62 11.53
N THR A 355 -2.56 -10.13 10.32
CA THR A 355 -2.90 -9.48 9.05
C THR A 355 -4.33 -8.93 9.01
N ALA A 356 -5.32 -9.64 9.56
CA ALA A 356 -6.71 -9.16 9.57
C ALA A 356 -6.92 -7.89 10.42
N TRP A 357 -6.08 -7.65 11.42
CA TRP A 357 -6.08 -6.39 12.17
C TRP A 357 -5.24 -5.33 11.45
N LEU A 358 -4.11 -5.74 10.87
CA LEU A 358 -3.24 -4.86 10.09
C LEU A 358 -3.93 -4.28 8.83
N SER A 359 -4.99 -4.90 8.32
CA SER A 359 -5.77 -4.33 7.21
C SER A 359 -6.41 -2.98 7.56
N GLU A 360 -6.60 -2.69 8.84
CA GLU A 360 -7.16 -1.43 9.35
C GLU A 360 -6.11 -0.54 10.05
N VAL A 361 -4.83 -0.94 10.04
CA VAL A 361 -3.74 -0.26 10.75
C VAL A 361 -2.62 0.13 9.81
N TYR A 362 -2.13 1.35 9.99
CA TYR A 362 -0.89 1.79 9.36
C TYR A 362 0.26 1.60 10.35
N LEU A 363 1.18 0.70 10.04
CA LEU A 363 2.33 0.34 10.85
C LEU A 363 3.58 1.09 10.35
N MET A 364 4.32 1.72 11.24
CA MET A 364 5.54 2.49 10.93
C MET A 364 6.66 2.06 11.88
N LEU A 365 7.78 1.58 11.34
CA LEU A 365 8.89 0.99 12.07
C LEU A 365 10.11 1.89 12.01
N ASP A 366 10.70 2.20 13.16
CA ASP A 366 11.98 2.88 13.31
C ASP A 366 12.99 1.99 14.06
N PHE A 367 13.81 1.27 13.29
CA PHE A 367 14.81 0.36 13.85
C PHE A 367 15.99 1.08 14.50
N GLU A 368 16.23 2.36 14.19
CA GLU A 368 17.29 3.14 14.85
C GLU A 368 16.84 3.65 16.22
N GLY A 369 15.56 4.08 16.32
CA GLY A 369 14.94 4.47 17.58
C GLY A 369 14.48 3.29 18.44
N ALA A 370 14.49 2.06 17.90
CA ALA A 370 13.88 0.87 18.51
C ALA A 370 12.42 1.12 18.94
N GLN A 371 11.67 1.80 18.07
CA GLN A 371 10.29 2.19 18.29
C GLN A 371 9.46 1.90 17.04
N PHE A 372 8.20 1.56 17.24
CA PHE A 372 7.22 1.53 16.17
C PHE A 372 6.05 2.44 16.49
N HIS A 373 5.34 2.83 15.45
CA HIS A 373 4.18 3.69 15.53
C HIS A 373 2.98 3.06 14.84
N LEU A 374 1.81 3.32 15.41
CA LEU A 374 0.52 2.87 14.89
C LEU A 374 -0.39 4.07 14.65
N ALA A 375 -1.18 4.00 13.58
CA ALA A 375 -2.28 4.90 13.32
C ALA A 375 -3.42 4.16 12.63
N GLN A 376 -4.63 4.70 12.70
CA GLN A 376 -5.77 4.15 11.96
C GLN A 376 -5.51 4.34 10.47
N ALA A 377 -5.56 3.24 9.71
CA ALA A 377 -5.40 3.30 8.27
C ALA A 377 -6.53 4.11 7.62
N LEU A 378 -6.22 4.67 6.45
CA LEU A 378 -7.19 5.29 5.56
C LEU A 378 -7.23 4.47 4.26
N PRO A 379 -8.12 3.46 4.16
CA PRO A 379 -8.11 2.53 3.04
C PRO A 379 -8.23 3.23 1.67
N HIS A 380 -9.13 4.21 1.58
CA HIS A 380 -9.35 5.01 0.38
C HIS A 380 -8.63 6.36 0.44
N GLY A 381 -7.32 6.33 0.70
CA GLY A 381 -6.47 7.51 0.59
C GLY A 381 -6.53 8.10 -0.82
N LYS A 382 -6.91 9.37 -0.95
CA LYS A 382 -7.11 10.03 -2.25
C LYS A 382 -5.82 10.11 -3.10
N TYR A 383 -4.68 10.16 -2.44
CA TYR A 383 -3.37 10.32 -3.06
C TYR A 383 -2.35 9.51 -2.28
N VAL A 384 -1.41 8.91 -3.02
CA VAL A 384 -0.19 8.32 -2.47
C VAL A 384 0.79 9.48 -2.21
N MET A 385 1.18 9.67 -0.96
CA MET A 385 2.04 10.79 -0.53
C MET A 385 3.21 10.29 0.35
N PRO A 386 4.18 9.59 -0.25
CA PRO A 386 5.35 9.10 0.48
C PRO A 386 6.15 10.28 1.01
N ARG A 387 6.58 10.18 2.26
CA ARG A 387 7.45 11.13 2.94
C ARG A 387 8.61 10.37 3.54
N THR A 388 9.78 11.00 3.55
CA THR A 388 10.95 10.48 4.25
C THR A 388 10.64 10.33 5.73
N PHE A 389 10.99 9.18 6.30
CA PHE A 389 10.82 8.88 7.71
C PHE A 389 12.19 8.99 8.38
N CYS A 390 12.43 10.16 8.97
CA CYS A 390 13.64 10.41 9.75
C CYS A 390 13.65 9.53 11.00
N PRO A 391 14.74 8.81 11.29
CA PRO A 391 14.92 8.13 12.56
C PRO A 391 14.66 9.04 13.77
N ASN A 392 14.04 8.49 14.80
CA ASN A 392 13.61 9.14 16.05
C ASN A 392 12.58 10.26 15.87
N SER A 393 11.94 10.37 14.70
CA SER A 393 10.82 11.27 14.46
C SER A 393 9.48 10.54 14.65
N VAL A 394 8.41 11.27 14.94
CA VAL A 394 7.05 10.71 14.92
C VAL A 394 6.42 11.04 13.56
N PRO A 395 5.96 10.05 12.78
CA PRO A 395 5.26 10.29 11.52
C PRO A 395 4.04 11.21 11.69
N VAL A 396 3.83 12.09 10.72
CA VAL A 396 2.71 13.04 10.74
C VAL A 396 1.78 12.75 9.56
N PRO A 397 0.47 12.53 9.79
CA PRO A 397 -0.48 12.30 8.70
C PRO A 397 -0.57 13.53 7.82
N TYR A 398 -0.98 13.33 6.57
CA TYR A 398 -1.25 14.44 5.69
C TYR A 398 -2.43 15.24 6.26
N GLY A 399 -2.16 16.49 6.62
CA GLY A 399 -3.21 17.42 6.98
C GLY A 399 -4.06 17.70 5.76
N TYR A 400 -5.19 17.00 5.61
CA TYR A 400 -6.27 17.44 4.73
C TYR A 400 -6.74 18.78 5.28
N ARG A 401 -6.11 19.88 4.83
CA ARG A 401 -6.62 21.22 5.11
C ARG A 401 -8.05 21.21 4.59
N THR A 402 -9.02 21.25 5.50
CA THR A 402 -10.46 21.34 5.24
C THR A 402 -10.85 22.64 4.52
N GLY A 403 -9.86 23.44 4.09
CA GLY A 403 -10.00 24.68 3.35
C GLY A 403 -9.04 24.78 2.17
N ILE A 404 -8.77 23.71 1.41
CA ILE A 404 -8.46 23.94 -0.01
C ILE A 404 -9.71 24.64 -0.56
N SER A 405 -9.63 25.96 -0.74
CA SER A 405 -10.77 26.75 -1.20
C SER A 405 -11.31 26.08 -2.45
N ARG A 406 -12.65 26.00 -2.58
CA ARG A 406 -13.28 25.41 -3.77
C ARG A 406 -12.64 25.95 -5.05
N PHE A 407 -12.18 27.21 -5.02
CA PHE A 407 -11.42 27.89 -6.06
C PHE A 407 -10.13 27.20 -6.53
N VAL A 408 -9.35 26.54 -5.67
CA VAL A 408 -8.15 25.79 -6.11
C VAL A 408 -8.54 24.43 -6.69
N ALA A 409 -9.54 23.76 -6.11
CA ALA A 409 -10.05 22.48 -6.62
C ALA A 409 -10.75 22.64 -7.98
N THR A 410 -11.52 23.72 -8.17
CA THR A 410 -12.07 24.09 -9.49
C THR A 410 -11.07 24.84 -10.35
N GLY A 411 -9.97 25.37 -9.80
CA GLY A 411 -8.97 26.15 -10.53
C GLY A 411 -8.20 25.34 -11.57
N MET A 412 -7.85 24.09 -11.28
CA MET A 412 -7.23 23.21 -12.28
C MET A 412 -8.22 22.84 -13.40
N ILE A 413 -9.48 22.60 -13.07
CA ILE A 413 -10.54 22.37 -14.07
C ILE A 413 -10.80 23.66 -14.87
N GLY A 414 -10.81 24.81 -14.22
CA GLY A 414 -11.00 26.13 -14.82
C GLY A 414 -9.84 26.52 -15.73
N ALA A 415 -8.61 26.11 -15.44
CA ALA A 415 -7.46 26.33 -16.32
C ALA A 415 -7.56 25.50 -17.60
N VAL A 416 -7.97 24.23 -17.51
CA VAL A 416 -8.17 23.38 -18.69
C VAL A 416 -9.35 23.87 -19.53
N ILE A 417 -10.50 24.14 -18.90
CA ILE A 417 -11.68 24.67 -19.59
C ILE A 417 -11.39 26.07 -20.17
N GLY A 418 -10.71 26.92 -19.42
CA GLY A 418 -10.29 28.26 -19.86
C GLY A 418 -9.30 28.21 -21.02
N GLY A 419 -8.37 27.25 -21.02
CA GLY A 419 -7.45 27.01 -22.13
C GLY A 419 -8.17 26.55 -23.40
N VAL A 420 -9.15 25.65 -23.28
CA VAL A 420 -9.93 25.16 -24.43
C VAL A 420 -10.83 26.26 -25.00
N ILE A 421 -11.58 26.96 -24.16
CA ILE A 421 -12.45 28.07 -24.60
C ILE A 421 -11.62 29.21 -25.19
N GLY A 422 -10.50 29.56 -24.54
CA GLY A 422 -9.57 30.58 -25.03
C GLY A 422 -8.94 30.18 -26.38
N GLY A 423 -8.55 28.91 -26.54
CA GLY A 423 -8.03 28.37 -27.80
C GLY A 423 -9.05 28.43 -28.93
N ILE A 424 -10.30 28.02 -28.68
CA ILE A 424 -11.38 28.08 -29.67
C ILE A 424 -11.66 29.54 -30.08
N ALA A 425 -11.74 30.46 -29.11
CA ALA A 425 -11.96 31.88 -29.39
C ALA A 425 -10.83 32.47 -30.25
N LEU A 426 -9.57 32.11 -29.98
CA LEU A 426 -8.41 32.55 -30.77
C LEU A 426 -8.49 32.01 -32.21
N VAL A 427 -8.81 30.73 -32.39
CA VAL A 427 -8.96 30.12 -33.72
C VAL A 427 -10.08 30.80 -34.51
N LEU A 428 -11.23 31.07 -33.89
CA LEU A 428 -12.34 31.78 -34.53
C LEU A 428 -11.96 33.23 -34.90
N ALA A 429 -11.22 33.93 -34.06
CA ALA A 429 -10.72 35.28 -34.36
C ALA A 429 -9.76 35.27 -35.56
N VAL A 430 -8.83 34.31 -35.61
CA VAL A 430 -7.91 34.16 -36.75
C VAL A 430 -8.67 33.82 -38.03
N LEU A 431 -9.66 32.94 -37.97
CA LEU A 431 -10.51 32.61 -39.12
C LEU A 431 -11.31 33.83 -39.60
N ALA A 432 -11.87 34.63 -38.69
CA ALA A 432 -12.60 35.84 -39.04
C ALA A 432 -11.70 36.87 -39.76
N VAL A 433 -10.48 37.10 -39.24
CA VAL A 433 -9.48 37.98 -39.88
C VAL A 433 -9.10 37.45 -41.27
N CYS A 434 -8.85 36.14 -41.41
CA CYS A 434 -8.55 35.51 -42.69
C CYS A 434 -9.69 35.67 -43.71
N VAL A 435 -10.96 35.53 -43.29
CA VAL A 435 -12.14 35.70 -44.16
C VAL A 435 -12.27 37.16 -44.62
N VAL A 436 -12.10 38.12 -43.72
CA VAL A 436 -12.13 39.56 -44.06
C VAL A 436 -11.03 39.89 -45.06
N TRP A 437 -9.81 39.41 -44.83
CA TRP A 437 -8.68 39.66 -45.72
C TRP A 437 -8.85 39.03 -47.11
N ARG A 438 -9.40 37.81 -47.17
CA ARG A 438 -9.77 37.15 -48.44
C ARG A 438 -10.86 37.93 -49.19
N ARG A 439 -11.87 38.45 -48.49
CA ARG A 439 -12.94 39.27 -49.09
C ARG A 439 -12.41 40.57 -49.67
N GLU A 440 -11.51 41.26 -48.98
CA GLU A 440 -10.88 42.46 -49.51
C GLU A 440 -10.01 42.18 -50.75
N LYS A 441 -9.24 41.08 -50.73
CA LYS A 441 -8.43 40.68 -51.89
C LYS A 441 -9.31 40.31 -53.09
N ALA A 442 -10.45 39.65 -52.87
CA ALA A 442 -11.42 39.35 -53.92
C ALA A 442 -12.06 40.64 -54.48
N ARG A 443 -12.40 41.62 -53.63
CA ARG A 443 -12.89 42.94 -54.07
C ARG A 443 -11.86 43.67 -54.93
N LYS A 444 -10.59 43.68 -54.52
CA LYS A 444 -9.51 44.30 -55.31
C LYS A 444 -9.33 43.61 -56.66
N ARG A 445 -9.43 42.27 -56.73
CA ARG A 445 -9.38 41.52 -57.99
C ARG A 445 -10.54 41.88 -58.92
N ALA A 446 -11.77 41.93 -58.38
CA ALA A 446 -12.95 42.34 -59.14
C ALA A 446 -12.85 43.78 -59.65
N GLU A 447 -12.26 44.71 -58.86
CA GLU A 447 -11.99 46.08 -59.30
C GLU A 447 -10.93 46.13 -60.41
N THR A 448 -9.85 45.35 -60.34
CA THR A 448 -8.87 45.26 -61.44
C THR A 448 -9.43 44.60 -62.70
N GLU A 449 -10.25 43.56 -62.57
CA GLU A 449 -10.93 42.94 -63.72
C GLU A 449 -11.93 43.91 -64.36
N TRP A 450 -12.67 44.69 -63.55
CA TRP A 450 -13.56 45.74 -64.05
C TRP A 450 -12.81 46.85 -64.81
N MET A 451 -11.61 47.23 -64.35
CA MET A 451 -10.78 48.20 -65.08
C MET A 451 -10.15 47.61 -66.35
N ALA A 452 -9.83 46.32 -66.37
CA ALA A 452 -9.23 45.64 -67.53
C ALA A 452 -10.23 45.40 -68.67
N VAL A 453 -11.53 45.24 -68.37
CA VAL A 453 -12.59 44.95 -69.36
C VAL A 453 -13.09 46.20 -70.10
N GLY A 454 -12.55 47.39 -69.81
CA GLY A 454 -12.95 48.63 -70.46
C GLY A 454 -14.22 49.20 -69.83
N GLY A 455 -14.08 50.40 -69.25
CA GLY A 455 -15.11 51.06 -68.45
C GLY A 455 -16.41 51.30 -69.24
N GLY A 456 -17.33 50.35 -69.15
CA GLY A 456 -18.74 50.49 -69.50
C GLY A 456 -19.56 50.74 -68.24
N GLU A 457 -20.09 51.95 -68.12
CA GLU A 457 -21.28 52.38 -67.37
C GLU A 457 -21.68 51.56 -66.10
N LYS A 458 -21.42 52.15 -64.93
CA LYS A 458 -21.85 51.59 -63.63
C LYS A 458 -23.38 51.48 -63.57
N PRO A 459 -23.97 50.29 -63.35
CA PRO A 459 -25.42 50.18 -63.16
C PRO A 459 -25.83 50.86 -61.85
N ARG A 460 -26.74 51.83 -61.96
CA ARG A 460 -27.40 52.53 -60.86
C ARG A 460 -28.03 51.53 -59.90
N ARG A 461 -27.62 51.58 -58.62
CA ARG A 461 -28.26 50.87 -57.52
C ARG A 461 -29.71 51.33 -57.39
N GLY A 462 -30.63 50.56 -57.96
CA GLY A 462 -32.06 50.67 -57.72
C GLY A 462 -32.38 50.30 -56.27
N PHE A 463 -32.81 51.32 -55.52
CA PHE A 463 -33.39 51.21 -54.19
C PHE A 463 -34.77 50.54 -54.34
N LEU A 464 -34.85 49.22 -54.14
CA LEU A 464 -36.13 48.50 -54.06
C LEU A 464 -36.48 48.24 -52.60
N GLY A 465 -37.55 48.89 -52.14
CA GLY A 465 -38.15 48.68 -50.82
C GLY A 465 -38.73 47.28 -50.68
N ILE A 466 -38.44 46.64 -49.55
CA ILE A 466 -39.04 45.35 -49.20
C ILE A 466 -40.18 45.63 -48.22
N GLY A 467 -41.39 45.48 -48.75
CA GLY A 467 -42.65 45.53 -48.04
C GLY A 467 -42.91 44.28 -47.20
N ARG A 468 -43.78 44.50 -46.22
CA ARG A 468 -44.31 43.60 -45.19
C ARG A 468 -45.48 42.77 -45.75
N ARG A 469 -45.47 41.43 -45.62
CA ARG A 469 -46.63 40.49 -45.51
C ARG A 469 -46.08 39.05 -45.34
N ARG A 470 -46.33 38.31 -44.26
CA ARG A 470 -47.53 37.54 -43.82
C ARG A 470 -47.95 36.40 -44.77
N GLY A 471 -48.02 35.19 -44.19
CA GLY A 471 -48.67 33.96 -44.70
C GLY A 471 -47.77 33.16 -45.64
N GLY A 472 -47.55 31.85 -45.50
CA GLY A 472 -48.28 30.80 -44.81
C GLY A 472 -48.49 29.64 -45.80
N GLN A 473 -48.15 28.42 -45.37
CA GLN A 473 -48.47 27.11 -45.96
C GLN A 473 -47.86 26.79 -47.35
N ASP A 474 -47.56 25.57 -47.76
CA ASP A 474 -47.46 24.21 -47.20
C ASP A 474 -46.75 23.39 -48.32
N VAL A 475 -46.54 22.08 -48.10
CA VAL A 475 -46.25 21.03 -49.11
C VAL A 475 -44.76 20.87 -49.43
N GLU A 476 -44.04 19.89 -48.86
CA GLU A 476 -44.09 18.42 -49.01
C GLU A 476 -42.78 17.99 -49.67
N MET A 477 -41.89 17.35 -48.91
CA MET A 477 -40.95 16.40 -49.48
C MET A 477 -40.93 15.17 -48.59
N ARG A 478 -41.46 14.10 -49.19
CA ARG A 478 -41.45 12.73 -48.72
C ARG A 478 -40.05 12.16 -48.59
N ASP A 479 -39.91 11.42 -47.49
CA ASP A 479 -39.30 10.10 -47.37
C ASP A 479 -37.93 9.84 -48.00
N VAL A 480 -36.93 9.76 -47.11
CA VAL A 480 -36.02 8.60 -47.10
C VAL A 480 -35.82 8.12 -45.66
N GLY A 481 -36.49 7.01 -45.35
CA GLY A 481 -35.87 5.86 -44.69
C GLY A 481 -35.47 5.98 -43.22
N ALA A 482 -36.43 5.71 -42.34
CA ALA A 482 -36.17 5.29 -40.97
C ALA A 482 -35.77 3.81 -40.92
N GLU A 483 -34.65 3.49 -40.26
CA GLU A 483 -34.38 2.14 -39.78
C GLU A 483 -34.10 2.14 -38.26
N LYS A 484 -35.18 1.77 -37.55
CA LYS A 484 -35.25 0.89 -36.38
C LYS A 484 -34.25 1.08 -35.23
N LEU A 485 -34.80 1.68 -34.17
CA LEU A 485 -34.70 1.26 -32.78
C LEU A 485 -34.42 -0.23 -32.59
N ARG A 486 -33.30 -0.55 -31.92
CA ARG A 486 -33.25 -1.63 -30.93
C ARG A 486 -32.38 -1.19 -29.76
N LYS A 487 -33.03 -0.91 -28.63
CA LYS A 487 -32.40 -0.87 -27.30
C LYS A 487 -31.71 -2.23 -27.08
N GLY A 488 -30.38 -2.21 -27.01
CA GLY A 488 -29.60 -3.27 -26.38
C GLY A 488 -29.38 -2.89 -24.93
N SER A 489 -30.19 -3.44 -24.02
CA SER A 489 -29.79 -3.63 -22.62
C SER A 489 -28.59 -4.57 -22.66
N SER A 490 -27.42 -4.08 -22.25
CA SER A 490 -26.30 -4.94 -21.90
C SER A 490 -26.44 -5.26 -20.43
N ASP A 491 -27.37 -6.17 -20.12
CA ASP A 491 -27.23 -7.03 -18.95
C ASP A 491 -26.01 -7.91 -19.21
N SER A 492 -24.86 -7.50 -18.69
CA SER A 492 -23.76 -8.44 -18.47
C SER A 492 -24.14 -9.28 -17.25
N ASP A 493 -24.95 -10.31 -17.51
CA ASP A 493 -25.03 -11.50 -16.66
C ASP A 493 -23.62 -12.07 -16.56
N PHE A 494 -22.91 -11.70 -15.50
CA PHE A 494 -21.73 -12.41 -15.07
C PHE A 494 -22.23 -13.69 -14.39
N THR A 495 -22.57 -14.68 -15.20
CA THR A 495 -22.86 -16.03 -14.73
C THR A 495 -21.53 -16.63 -14.27
N THR A 496 -21.22 -16.47 -12.98
CA THR A 496 -20.19 -17.24 -12.30
C THR A 496 -20.60 -18.71 -12.36
N HIS A 497 -20.01 -19.44 -13.31
CA HIS A 497 -19.97 -20.89 -13.24
C HIS A 497 -19.09 -21.29 -12.05
N SER A 498 -19.72 -21.42 -10.88
CA SER A 498 -19.25 -22.32 -9.83
C SER A 498 -19.32 -23.74 -10.40
N ARG A 499 -18.16 -24.26 -10.83
CA ARG A 499 -17.95 -25.70 -10.90
C ARG A 499 -17.23 -26.11 -9.62
N ARG A 500 -17.83 -27.12 -9.01
CA ARG A 500 -17.38 -27.90 -7.86
C ARG A 500 -15.95 -28.38 -8.00
#